data_AF-A0A1E5W174-F1
#
_entry.id   AF-A0A1E5W174-F1
#
_cell.length_a   1.000
_cell.length_b   1.000
_cell.length_c   1.000
_cell.angle_alpha   90.00
_cell.angle_beta   90.00
_cell.angle_gamma   90.00
#
_symmetry.space_group_name_H-M   'P 1'
#
loop_
_entity.id
_entity.type
_entity.pdbx_description
1 polymer ?
#
loop_
_entity_poly.entity_id
_entity_poly.type
_entity_poly.pdbx_seq_one_letter_code
_entity_poly.pdbx_strand_id
1 'polypeptide(L)'
;LVTTLVVMGVTLITVWLLHLLLKRNSRGRGRCAATLPPGSMGLPLLGETLQFFVGSPSLDLFPFFKRRLEKYGPIFKTNLVGKDLIVSLDPELNNYVFQQEEKAFQIWYPESFMRILGDDNILSSVGSLHKHMRNLVLRVFGPENLRLVLLHDVQSAVKTSLDSWLEKPSIELKAAASSMIFSVTAKWLIGYEASRSSGDLWKHYDTRGVVTFPLAIPGTAFYRCLQVQSCVEDV
;
A
#
# COMPACT_ATOMS: atom_id res chain seq x y z
N LEU A 1 13.97 46.42 3.61
CA LEU A 1 14.38 45.31 2.73
C LEU A 1 13.85 43.95 3.22
N VAL A 2 14.10 43.57 4.48
CA VAL A 2 13.57 42.30 5.03
C VAL A 2 12.05 42.28 5.06
N THR A 3 11.41 43.34 5.54
CA THR A 3 9.94 43.46 5.60
C THR A 3 9.29 43.39 4.22
N THR A 4 9.88 44.06 3.22
CA THR A 4 9.39 44.05 1.84
C THR A 4 9.53 42.68 1.18
N LEU A 5 10.62 41.95 1.46
CA LEU A 5 10.80 40.58 0.98
C LEU A 5 9.78 39.61 1.62
N VAL A 6 9.50 39.77 2.92
CA VAL A 6 8.48 38.96 3.62
C VAL A 6 7.09 39.20 3.03
N VAL A 7 6.71 40.47 2.80
CA VAL A 7 5.40 40.80 2.21
C VAL A 7 5.26 40.25 0.78
N MET A 8 6.31 40.35 -0.04
CA MET A 8 6.29 39.73 -1.37
C MET A 8 6.18 38.20 -1.31
N GLY A 9 6.89 37.55 -0.37
CA GLY A 9 6.76 36.10 -0.17
C GLY A 9 5.34 35.69 0.23
N VAL A 10 4.73 36.38 1.19
CA VAL A 10 3.35 36.10 1.63
C VAL A 10 2.35 36.30 0.49
N THR A 11 2.46 37.39 -0.27
CA THR A 11 1.54 37.66 -1.39
C THR A 11 1.67 36.64 -2.53
N LEU A 12 2.88 36.18 -2.84
CA LEU A 12 3.07 35.12 -3.82
C LEU A 12 2.45 33.80 -3.35
N ILE A 13 2.62 33.45 -2.08
CA ILE A 13 2.01 32.25 -1.49
C ILE A 13 0.48 32.35 -1.52
N THR A 14 -0.10 33.49 -1.17
CA THR A 14 -1.57 33.65 -1.16
C THR A 14 -2.15 33.62 -2.57
N VAL A 15 -1.52 34.27 -3.55
CA VAL A 15 -1.94 34.20 -4.96
C VAL A 15 -1.82 32.78 -5.50
N TRP A 16 -0.75 32.06 -5.15
CA TRP A 16 -0.56 30.67 -5.55
C TRP A 16 -1.60 29.75 -4.93
N LEU A 17 -1.89 29.89 -3.63
CA LEU A 17 -2.95 29.14 -2.95
C LEU A 17 -4.33 29.44 -3.55
N LEU A 18 -4.62 30.72 -3.84
CA LEU A 18 -5.87 31.13 -4.48
C LEU A 18 -6.00 30.52 -5.88
N HIS A 19 -4.93 30.55 -6.68
CA HIS A 19 -4.89 29.92 -7.99
C HIS A 19 -5.13 28.40 -7.90
N LEU A 20 -4.54 27.72 -6.91
CA LEU A 20 -4.80 26.30 -6.66
C LEU A 20 -6.25 26.01 -6.27
N LEU A 21 -6.85 26.86 -5.42
CA LEU A 21 -8.26 26.75 -5.03
C LEU A 21 -9.19 26.94 -6.23
N LEU A 22 -8.94 27.96 -7.05
CA LEU A 22 -9.71 28.24 -8.26
C LEU A 22 -9.56 27.12 -9.29
N LYS A 23 -8.34 26.63 -9.52
CA LYS A 23 -8.08 25.49 -10.40
C LYS A 23 -8.80 24.24 -9.91
N ARG A 24 -8.81 23.97 -8.60
CA ARG A 24 -9.55 22.84 -8.01
C ARG A 24 -11.06 22.97 -8.23
N ASN A 25 -11.62 24.18 -8.08
CA ASN A 25 -13.03 24.42 -8.30
C ASN A 25 -13.42 24.29 -9.79
N SER A 26 -12.53 24.67 -10.70
CA SER A 26 -12.74 24.57 -12.15
C SER A 26 -12.71 23.13 -12.70
N ARG A 27 -11.95 22.21 -12.06
CA ARG A 27 -11.88 20.80 -12.45
C ARG A 27 -13.22 20.06 -12.34
N GLY A 28 -14.17 20.57 -11.56
CA GLY A 28 -15.51 20.02 -11.44
C GLY A 28 -16.54 20.55 -12.44
N ARG A 29 -16.15 21.44 -13.38
CA ARG A 29 -17.10 22.19 -14.22
C ARG A 29 -17.20 21.72 -15.68
N GLY A 30 -16.64 20.57 -16.01
CA GLY A 30 -16.61 20.01 -17.38
C GLY A 30 -17.48 18.75 -17.57
N ARG A 31 -18.64 18.94 -18.22
CA ARG A 31 -19.43 17.98 -19.03
C ARG A 31 -19.62 16.54 -18.51
N CYS A 32 -20.54 16.38 -17.56
CA CYS A 32 -21.62 15.38 -17.51
C CYS A 32 -22.42 15.65 -16.21
N ALA A 33 -23.75 15.59 -16.26
CA ALA A 33 -24.64 15.88 -15.11
C ALA A 33 -24.64 14.78 -14.03
N ALA A 34 -23.51 14.05 -13.87
CA ALA A 34 -23.35 13.05 -12.83
C ALA A 34 -22.86 13.74 -11.55
N THR A 35 -23.65 13.68 -10.50
CA THR A 35 -23.27 14.16 -9.18
C THR A 35 -22.24 13.22 -8.56
N LEU A 36 -21.06 13.73 -8.23
CA LEU A 36 -20.06 12.97 -7.48
C LEU A 36 -20.58 12.62 -6.07
N PRO A 37 -20.10 11.53 -5.46
CA PRO A 37 -20.40 11.19 -4.08
C PRO A 37 -20.09 12.35 -3.11
N PRO A 38 -20.77 12.40 -1.94
CA PRO A 38 -20.44 13.34 -0.89
C PRO A 38 -18.99 13.14 -0.41
N GLY A 39 -18.38 14.15 0.20
CA GLY A 39 -17.04 14.01 0.76
C GLY A 39 -16.22 15.29 0.76
N SER A 40 -15.01 15.19 1.31
CA SER A 40 -14.09 16.31 1.54
C SER A 40 -12.82 16.12 0.74
N MET A 41 -12.48 17.10 -0.08
CA MET A 41 -11.19 17.11 -0.79
C MET A 41 -10.04 17.62 0.09
N GLY A 42 -10.29 17.90 1.37
CA GLY A 42 -9.28 18.36 2.34
C GLY A 42 -8.56 19.65 1.95
N LEU A 43 -7.36 19.81 2.51
CA LEU A 43 -6.48 20.96 2.30
C LEU A 43 -5.99 21.04 0.84
N PRO A 44 -5.65 22.24 0.33
CA PRO A 44 -4.95 22.35 -0.96
C PRO A 44 -3.69 21.49 -0.97
N LEU A 45 -3.46 20.74 -2.06
CA LEU A 45 -2.33 19.84 -2.32
C LEU A 45 -2.26 18.59 -1.43
N LEU A 46 -2.38 18.74 -0.12
CA LEU A 46 -2.26 17.64 0.84
C LEU A 46 -3.54 16.81 0.96
N GLY A 47 -4.69 17.38 0.60
CA GLY A 47 -5.97 16.72 0.78
C GLY A 47 -6.24 16.35 2.24
N GLU A 48 -6.63 15.10 2.46
CA GLU A 48 -6.85 14.51 3.79
C GLU A 48 -5.73 13.53 4.19
N THR A 49 -4.61 13.53 3.46
CA THR A 49 -3.53 12.55 3.55
C THR A 49 -2.94 12.41 4.96
N LEU A 50 -2.75 13.52 5.68
CA LEU A 50 -2.23 13.47 7.05
C LEU A 50 -3.16 12.71 7.98
N GLN A 51 -4.48 12.89 7.83
CA GLN A 51 -5.47 12.18 8.64
C GLN A 51 -5.56 10.70 8.28
N PHE A 52 -5.23 10.35 7.05
CA PHE A 52 -5.19 8.97 6.57
C PHE A 52 -4.03 8.19 7.20
N PHE A 53 -2.85 8.81 7.32
CA PHE A 53 -1.66 8.19 7.92
C PHE A 53 -1.62 8.25 9.46
N VAL A 54 -2.65 8.79 10.12
CA VAL A 54 -2.74 8.68 11.58
C VAL A 54 -2.94 7.20 11.94
N GLY A 55 -1.92 6.61 12.54
CA GLY A 55 -1.95 5.22 12.98
C GLY A 55 -3.06 4.98 14.01
N SER A 56 -3.56 3.74 14.03
CA SER A 56 -4.49 3.27 15.06
C SER A 56 -3.98 1.97 15.64
N PRO A 57 -3.99 1.80 16.97
CA PRO A 57 -3.69 0.52 17.60
C PRO A 57 -4.86 -0.47 17.50
N SER A 58 -6.04 -0.03 17.03
CA SER A 58 -7.21 -0.91 16.90
C SER A 58 -7.10 -1.82 15.68
N LEU A 59 -7.64 -3.03 15.81
CA LEU A 59 -7.87 -3.96 14.70
C LEU A 59 -9.15 -3.63 13.91
N ASP A 60 -9.95 -2.66 14.38
CA ASP A 60 -11.16 -2.19 13.72
C ASP A 60 -10.85 -1.35 12.46
N LEU A 61 -11.92 -0.95 11.76
CA LEU A 61 -11.85 0.01 10.67
C LEU A 61 -11.07 1.28 11.09
N PHE A 62 -10.05 1.65 10.30
CA PHE A 62 -9.20 2.79 10.60
C PHE A 62 -10.04 4.06 10.89
N PRO A 63 -9.65 4.89 11.88
CA PRO A 63 -10.38 6.09 12.26
C PRO A 63 -10.65 7.08 11.12
N PHE A 64 -9.80 7.06 10.08
CA PHE A 64 -10.01 7.83 8.86
C PHE A 64 -11.32 7.42 8.16
N PHE A 65 -11.48 6.12 7.90
CA PHE A 65 -12.64 5.57 7.21
C PHE A 65 -13.88 5.61 8.08
N LYS A 66 -13.78 5.25 9.37
CA LYS A 66 -14.92 5.26 10.30
C LYS A 66 -15.63 6.62 10.35
N ARG A 67 -14.87 7.70 10.55
CA ARG A 67 -15.42 9.07 10.61
C ARG A 67 -16.08 9.51 9.30
N ARG A 68 -15.60 9.01 8.15
CA ARG A 68 -16.11 9.38 6.83
C ARG A 68 -17.32 8.55 6.44
N LEU A 69 -17.34 7.28 6.83
CA LEU A 69 -18.52 6.42 6.75
C LEU A 69 -19.69 7.05 7.52
N GLU A 70 -19.46 7.45 8.77
CA GLU A 70 -20.48 8.09 9.61
C GLU A 70 -20.98 9.43 9.04
N LYS A 71 -20.11 10.21 8.39
CA LYS A 71 -20.43 11.56 7.92
C LYS A 71 -20.96 11.63 6.49
N TYR A 72 -20.44 10.81 5.59
CA TYR A 72 -20.69 10.88 4.15
C TYR A 72 -21.37 9.62 3.59
N GLY A 73 -21.44 8.54 4.38
CA GLY A 73 -21.95 7.25 3.93
C GLY A 73 -20.86 6.34 3.34
N PRO A 74 -21.26 5.16 2.83
CA PRO A 74 -20.32 4.10 2.43
C PRO A 74 -19.53 4.45 1.17
N ILE A 75 -19.99 5.40 0.37
CA ILE A 75 -19.29 5.86 -0.84
C ILE A 75 -19.04 7.36 -0.71
N PHE A 76 -17.77 7.75 -0.69
CA PHE A 76 -17.40 9.15 -0.52
C PHE A 76 -16.17 9.55 -1.33
N LYS A 77 -16.08 10.83 -1.70
CA LYS A 77 -14.89 11.39 -2.35
C LYS A 77 -13.89 11.96 -1.34
N THR A 78 -12.61 11.84 -1.66
CA THR A 78 -11.51 12.43 -0.87
C THR A 78 -10.34 12.81 -1.77
N ASN A 79 -9.33 13.46 -1.19
CA ASN A 79 -8.03 13.62 -1.83
C ASN A 79 -6.96 13.01 -0.92
N LEU A 80 -6.22 12.01 -1.42
CA LEU A 80 -5.12 11.37 -0.69
C LEU A 80 -3.88 11.35 -1.58
N VAL A 81 -2.71 11.63 -1.01
CA VAL A 81 -1.41 11.71 -1.70
C VAL A 81 -1.48 12.51 -3.01
N GLY A 82 -2.23 13.62 -3.01
CA GLY A 82 -2.40 14.52 -4.15
C GLY A 82 -3.30 13.98 -5.26
N LYS A 83 -4.04 12.88 -5.04
CA LYS A 83 -4.96 12.27 -6.00
C LYS A 83 -6.40 12.37 -5.51
N ASP A 84 -7.30 12.74 -6.41
CA ASP A 84 -8.73 12.76 -6.16
C ASP A 84 -9.26 11.32 -6.26
N LEU A 85 -9.89 10.83 -5.20
CA LEU A 85 -10.31 9.43 -5.07
C LEU A 85 -11.79 9.33 -4.69
N ILE A 86 -12.41 8.24 -5.13
CA ILE A 86 -13.68 7.76 -4.57
C ILE A 86 -13.35 6.53 -3.73
N VAL A 87 -13.74 6.55 -2.46
CA VAL A 87 -13.60 5.43 -1.53
C VAL A 87 -14.95 4.73 -1.45
N SER A 88 -14.93 3.40 -1.57
CA SER A 88 -16.11 2.54 -1.42
C SER A 88 -15.91 1.56 -0.28
N LEU A 89 -16.75 1.70 0.74
CA LEU A 89 -17.01 0.73 1.79
C LEU A 89 -18.30 -0.06 1.50
N ASP A 90 -18.86 0.10 0.30
CA ASP A 90 -20.07 -0.57 -0.15
C ASP A 90 -19.73 -1.91 -0.84
N PRO A 91 -20.25 -3.05 -0.34
CA PRO A 91 -19.88 -4.36 -0.85
C PRO A 91 -20.37 -4.61 -2.28
N GLU A 92 -21.51 -4.04 -2.69
CA GLU A 92 -22.07 -4.22 -4.03
C GLU A 92 -21.22 -3.50 -5.08
N LEU A 93 -20.87 -2.24 -4.82
CA LEU A 93 -19.96 -1.47 -5.66
C LEU A 93 -18.58 -2.11 -5.73
N ASN A 94 -18.05 -2.59 -4.60
CA ASN A 94 -16.75 -3.26 -4.57
C ASN A 94 -16.75 -4.52 -5.46
N ASN A 95 -17.80 -5.35 -5.36
CA ASN A 95 -17.96 -6.51 -6.23
C ASN A 95 -18.08 -6.12 -7.71
N TYR A 96 -18.85 -5.07 -8.02
CA TYR A 96 -18.95 -4.55 -9.39
C TYR A 96 -17.60 -4.09 -9.94
N VAL A 97 -16.81 -3.34 -9.16
CA VAL A 97 -15.46 -2.89 -9.55
C VAL A 97 -14.58 -4.09 -9.90
N PHE A 98 -14.55 -5.13 -9.05
CA PHE A 98 -13.76 -6.32 -9.31
C PHE A 98 -14.21 -7.10 -10.56
N GLN A 99 -15.51 -7.14 -10.86
CA GLN A 99 -16.04 -7.81 -12.06
C GLN A 99 -15.76 -7.05 -13.36
N GLN A 100 -15.49 -5.75 -13.26
CA GLN A 100 -15.26 -4.85 -14.38
C GLN A 100 -13.78 -4.43 -14.53
N GLU A 101 -12.88 -5.14 -13.86
CA GLU A 101 -11.42 -5.00 -14.05
C GLU A 101 -11.04 -5.24 -15.51
N GLU A 102 -10.14 -4.42 -16.04
CA GLU A 102 -9.74 -4.33 -17.46
C GLU A 102 -10.89 -3.99 -18.44
N LYS A 103 -12.06 -3.57 -17.96
CA LYS A 103 -13.21 -3.14 -18.79
C LYS A 103 -13.64 -1.71 -18.49
N ALA A 104 -14.08 -1.46 -17.27
CA ALA A 104 -14.49 -0.14 -16.78
C ALA A 104 -13.55 0.39 -15.69
N PHE A 105 -12.83 -0.50 -15.02
CA PHE A 105 -11.80 -0.17 -14.03
C PHE A 105 -10.47 -0.79 -14.42
N GLN A 106 -9.41 -0.20 -13.89
CA GLN A 106 -8.06 -0.71 -14.03
C GLN A 106 -7.34 -0.53 -12.70
N ILE A 107 -6.56 -1.53 -12.32
CA ILE A 107 -5.69 -1.47 -11.17
C ILE A 107 -4.77 -0.25 -11.24
N TRP A 108 -4.69 0.48 -10.14
CA TRP A 108 -3.85 1.66 -10.02
C TRP A 108 -3.30 1.77 -8.60
N TYR A 109 -2.00 2.07 -8.50
CA TYR A 109 -1.34 2.35 -7.23
C TYR A 109 -0.59 3.68 -7.30
N PRO A 110 -0.38 4.36 -6.15
CA PRO A 110 0.47 5.54 -6.09
C PRO A 110 1.88 5.24 -6.61
N GLU A 111 2.47 6.20 -7.33
CA GLU A 111 3.83 6.09 -7.90
C GLU A 111 4.87 5.72 -6.84
N SER A 112 4.72 6.20 -5.61
CA SER A 112 5.59 5.84 -4.50
C SER A 112 5.58 4.34 -4.18
N PHE A 113 4.40 3.71 -4.24
CA PHE A 113 4.26 2.28 -4.02
C PHE A 113 4.86 1.50 -5.18
N MET A 114 4.59 1.94 -6.42
CA MET A 114 5.19 1.33 -7.63
C MET A 114 6.71 1.41 -7.61
N ARG A 115 7.27 2.55 -7.17
CA ARG A 115 8.71 2.73 -7.06
C ARG A 115 9.35 1.71 -6.12
N ILE A 116 8.73 1.42 -4.97
CA ILE A 116 9.21 0.40 -4.00
C ILE A 116 9.18 -1.02 -4.61
N LEU A 117 8.21 -1.30 -5.48
CA LEU A 117 8.07 -2.61 -6.12
C LEU A 117 9.02 -2.84 -7.29
N GLY A 118 9.65 -1.79 -7.81
CA GLY A 118 10.50 -1.85 -9.00
C GLY A 118 9.71 -1.88 -10.30
N ASP A 119 10.39 -1.66 -11.43
CA ASP A 119 9.73 -1.55 -12.73
C ASP A 119 9.17 -2.90 -13.23
N ASP A 120 9.84 -4.01 -12.90
CA ASP A 120 9.48 -5.38 -13.26
C ASP A 120 8.53 -6.03 -12.24
N ASN A 121 7.32 -5.48 -12.11
CA ASN A 121 6.31 -6.00 -11.18
C ASN A 121 5.01 -6.42 -11.89
N ILE A 122 4.28 -7.38 -11.31
CA ILE A 122 3.01 -7.86 -11.88
C ILE A 122 1.91 -6.78 -11.89
N LEU A 123 1.96 -5.80 -10.99
CA LEU A 123 0.91 -4.77 -10.83
C LEU A 123 0.98 -3.68 -11.92
N SER A 124 2.11 -3.55 -12.61
CA SER A 124 2.25 -2.68 -13.79
C SER A 124 1.81 -3.37 -15.09
N SER A 125 1.67 -4.70 -15.07
CA SER A 125 1.25 -5.48 -16.24
C SER A 125 -0.26 -5.41 -16.46
N VAL A 126 -0.68 -5.41 -17.73
CA VAL A 126 -2.11 -5.39 -18.13
C VAL A 126 -2.41 -6.44 -19.20
N GLY A 127 -3.64 -6.94 -19.24
CA GLY A 127 -4.12 -7.80 -20.31
C GLY A 127 -3.39 -9.14 -20.39
N SER A 128 -2.84 -9.48 -21.55
CA SER A 128 -2.23 -10.80 -21.79
C SER A 128 -1.00 -11.06 -20.92
N LEU A 129 -0.17 -10.05 -20.66
CA LEU A 129 1.02 -10.16 -19.81
C LEU A 129 0.59 -10.42 -18.36
N HIS A 130 -0.36 -9.65 -17.84
CA HIS A 130 -0.92 -9.85 -16.51
C HIS A 130 -1.52 -11.25 -16.35
N LYS A 131 -2.31 -11.70 -17.35
CA LYS A 131 -2.87 -13.06 -17.37
C LYS A 131 -1.80 -14.14 -17.37
N HIS A 132 -0.72 -13.94 -18.12
CA HIS A 132 0.40 -14.88 -18.16
C HIS A 132 1.10 -14.98 -16.79
N MET A 133 1.48 -13.84 -16.20
CA MET A 133 2.13 -13.80 -14.88
C MET A 133 1.23 -14.39 -13.80
N ARG A 134 -0.06 -14.04 -13.79
CA ARG A 134 -1.06 -14.62 -12.86
C ARG A 134 -1.13 -16.14 -13.00
N ASN A 135 -1.11 -16.68 -14.22
CA ASN A 135 -1.12 -18.13 -14.42
C ASN A 135 0.15 -18.80 -13.90
N LEU A 136 1.31 -18.16 -13.99
CA LEU A 136 2.55 -18.68 -13.38
C LEU A 136 2.44 -18.73 -11.85
N VAL A 137 1.94 -17.66 -11.23
CA VAL A 137 1.69 -17.62 -9.77
C VAL A 137 0.69 -18.72 -9.37
N LEU A 138 -0.41 -18.88 -10.11
CA LEU A 138 -1.40 -19.93 -9.85
C LEU A 138 -0.89 -21.34 -10.13
N ARG A 139 0.17 -21.53 -10.92
CA ARG A 139 0.81 -22.84 -11.01
C ARG A 139 1.54 -23.17 -9.72
N VAL A 140 2.20 -22.21 -9.08
CA VAL A 140 2.91 -22.45 -7.82
C VAL A 140 1.93 -22.56 -6.65
N PHE A 141 0.97 -21.64 -6.54
CA PHE A 141 0.05 -21.52 -5.40
C PHE A 141 -1.39 -22.00 -5.71
N GLY A 142 -1.59 -22.72 -6.82
CA GLY A 142 -2.88 -23.27 -7.19
C GLY A 142 -3.34 -24.40 -6.28
N PRO A 143 -4.62 -24.79 -6.33
CA PRO A 143 -5.20 -25.79 -5.44
C PRO A 143 -4.43 -27.12 -5.40
N GLU A 144 -3.92 -27.57 -6.54
CA GLU A 144 -3.18 -28.82 -6.65
C GLU A 144 -1.84 -28.75 -5.90
N ASN A 145 -1.00 -27.76 -6.18
CA ASN A 145 0.29 -27.60 -5.51
C ASN A 145 0.13 -27.17 -4.05
N LEU A 146 -0.94 -26.42 -3.74
CA LEU A 146 -1.32 -26.12 -2.37
C LEU A 146 -1.49 -27.41 -1.57
N ARG A 147 -2.29 -28.34 -2.10
CA ARG A 147 -2.60 -29.61 -1.45
C ARG A 147 -1.42 -30.56 -1.39
N LEU A 148 -0.68 -30.70 -2.49
CA LEU A 148 0.35 -31.73 -2.63
C LEU A 148 1.67 -31.39 -1.93
N VAL A 149 2.01 -30.10 -1.81
CA VAL A 149 3.35 -29.72 -1.34
C VAL A 149 3.32 -28.59 -0.31
N LEU A 150 2.66 -27.47 -0.61
CA LEU A 150 2.68 -26.29 0.27
C LEU A 150 2.10 -26.58 1.66
N LEU A 151 0.98 -27.31 1.75
CA LEU A 151 0.37 -27.64 3.05
C LEU A 151 1.32 -28.46 3.94
N HIS A 152 2.05 -29.41 3.36
CA HIS A 152 3.01 -30.23 4.11
C HIS A 152 4.19 -29.39 4.62
N ASP A 153 4.73 -28.52 3.77
CA ASP A 153 5.83 -27.62 4.13
C ASP A 153 5.42 -26.61 5.20
N VAL A 154 4.23 -26.00 5.06
CA VAL A 154 3.66 -25.10 6.07
C VAL A 154 3.46 -25.82 7.39
N GLN A 155 2.86 -27.02 7.37
CA GLN A 155 2.63 -27.80 8.59
C GLN A 155 3.94 -28.17 9.28
N SER A 156 4.96 -28.59 8.51
CA SER A 156 6.28 -28.89 9.06
C SER A 156 6.92 -27.65 9.68
N ALA A 157 6.90 -26.52 8.98
CA ALA A 157 7.47 -25.26 9.48
C ALA A 157 6.78 -24.76 10.75
N VAL A 158 5.45 -24.87 10.81
CA VAL A 158 4.65 -24.52 11.99
C VAL A 158 5.03 -25.42 13.16
N LYS A 159 5.07 -26.74 12.95
CA LYS A 159 5.42 -27.69 14.01
C LYS A 159 6.82 -27.43 14.58
N THR A 160 7.83 -27.35 13.71
CA THR A 160 9.21 -27.07 14.12
C THR A 160 9.33 -25.73 14.84
N SER A 161 8.64 -24.70 14.36
CA SER A 161 8.66 -23.38 15.01
C SER A 161 8.05 -23.46 16.40
N LEU A 162 6.86 -24.05 16.54
CA LEU A 162 6.20 -24.24 17.83
C LEU A 162 7.06 -25.02 18.81
N ASP A 163 7.65 -26.15 18.38
CA ASP A 163 8.57 -26.94 19.21
C ASP A 163 9.74 -26.08 19.71
N SER A 164 10.35 -25.27 18.83
CA SER A 164 11.45 -24.36 19.22
C SER A 164 11.02 -23.22 20.16
N TRP A 165 9.75 -22.82 20.12
CA TRP A 165 9.21 -21.77 20.98
C TRP A 165 8.92 -22.27 22.38
N LEU A 166 8.53 -23.55 22.53
CA LEU A 166 8.29 -24.20 23.82
C LEU A 166 9.55 -24.30 24.69
N GLU A 167 10.73 -24.36 24.07
CA GLU A 167 12.02 -24.38 24.78
C GLU A 167 12.40 -23.01 25.39
N LYS A 168 11.64 -21.95 25.08
CA LYS A 168 11.94 -20.58 25.51
C LYS A 168 10.95 -20.12 26.58
N PRO A 169 11.41 -19.36 27.59
CA PRO A 169 10.52 -18.84 28.65
C PRO A 169 9.51 -17.81 28.11
N SER A 170 9.86 -17.12 27.02
CA SER A 170 8.97 -16.20 26.30
C SER A 170 9.48 -15.98 24.88
N ILE A 171 8.57 -15.55 23.99
CA ILE A 171 8.87 -15.18 22.61
C ILE A 171 8.24 -13.83 22.27
N GLU A 172 8.86 -13.09 21.35
CA GLU A 172 8.20 -11.97 20.67
C GLU A 172 7.44 -12.55 19.47
N LEU A 173 6.12 -12.73 19.63
CA LEU A 173 5.30 -13.48 18.69
C LEU A 173 5.31 -12.88 17.28
N LYS A 174 5.37 -11.56 17.14
CA LYS A 174 5.36 -10.92 15.82
C LYS A 174 6.61 -11.28 15.03
N ALA A 175 7.80 -11.14 15.63
CA ALA A 175 9.07 -11.51 15.04
C ALA A 175 9.13 -13.01 14.75
N ALA A 176 8.73 -13.84 15.71
CA ALA A 176 8.77 -15.29 15.57
C ALA A 176 7.87 -15.79 14.42
N ALA A 177 6.62 -15.31 14.36
CA ALA A 177 5.68 -15.65 13.29
C ALA A 177 6.13 -15.07 11.93
N SER A 178 6.64 -13.83 11.91
CA SER A 178 7.12 -13.20 10.66
C SER A 178 8.31 -13.96 10.09
N SER A 179 9.26 -14.38 10.93
CA SER A 179 10.41 -15.18 10.52
C SER A 179 9.98 -16.55 9.96
N MET A 180 9.01 -17.22 10.60
CA MET A 180 8.45 -18.48 10.11
C MET A 180 7.78 -18.31 8.74
N ILE A 181 6.89 -17.32 8.59
CA ILE A 181 6.18 -17.04 7.34
C ILE A 181 7.17 -16.69 6.23
N PHE A 182 8.16 -15.83 6.52
CA PHE A 182 9.20 -15.47 5.58
C PHE A 182 9.99 -16.70 5.13
N SER A 183 10.41 -17.56 6.06
CA SER A 183 11.22 -18.75 5.74
C SER A 183 10.48 -19.70 4.81
N VAL A 184 9.20 -19.96 5.06
CA VAL A 184 8.37 -20.77 4.16
C VAL A 184 8.25 -20.07 2.80
N THR A 185 7.85 -18.81 2.79
CA THR A 185 7.60 -18.07 1.53
C THR A 185 8.87 -17.94 0.68
N ALA A 186 10.01 -17.66 1.28
CA ALA A 186 11.29 -17.49 0.59
C ALA A 186 11.82 -18.82 0.03
N LYS A 187 11.62 -19.94 0.74
CA LYS A 187 11.89 -21.28 0.20
C LYS A 187 11.10 -21.52 -1.09
N TRP A 188 9.83 -21.13 -1.10
CA TRP A 188 8.94 -21.36 -2.24
C TRP A 188 9.18 -20.44 -3.43
N LEU A 189 9.42 -19.15 -3.18
CA LEU A 189 9.57 -18.17 -4.25
C LEU A 189 10.95 -18.15 -4.86
N ILE A 190 12.00 -18.33 -4.05
CA ILE A 190 13.39 -18.12 -4.46
C ILE A 190 14.32 -19.25 -4.03
N GLY A 191 13.79 -20.37 -3.55
CA GLY A 191 14.61 -21.51 -3.10
C GLY A 191 15.46 -21.22 -1.86
N TYR A 192 15.16 -20.14 -1.13
CA TYR A 192 15.95 -19.71 0.02
C TYR A 192 15.74 -20.62 1.24
N GLU A 193 16.82 -21.15 1.79
CA GLU A 193 16.80 -21.92 3.03
C GLU A 193 17.50 -21.15 4.15
N ALA A 194 16.74 -20.82 5.20
CA ALA A 194 17.24 -20.09 6.37
C ALA A 194 18.39 -20.84 7.09
N SER A 195 18.46 -22.16 6.96
CA SER A 195 19.54 -23.00 7.51
C SER A 195 20.89 -22.80 6.81
N ARG A 196 20.91 -22.23 5.59
CA ARG A 196 22.12 -22.06 4.76
C ARG A 196 22.55 -20.60 4.64
N SER A 197 21.95 -19.70 5.42
CA SER A 197 22.13 -18.25 5.35
C SER A 197 22.14 -17.65 6.76
N SER A 198 22.35 -16.34 6.89
CA SER A 198 22.44 -15.64 8.19
C SER A 198 21.13 -15.65 9.01
N GLY A 199 20.02 -16.14 8.45
CA GLY A 199 18.72 -16.21 9.13
C GLY A 199 18.04 -14.84 9.36
N ASP A 200 18.67 -13.74 8.95
CA ASP A 200 18.25 -12.37 9.27
C ASP A 200 17.55 -11.64 8.11
N LEU A 201 17.40 -12.29 6.95
CA LEU A 201 16.79 -11.67 5.77
C LEU A 201 15.35 -11.19 6.03
N TRP A 202 14.59 -11.91 6.86
CA TRP A 202 13.23 -11.52 7.25
C TRP A 202 13.17 -10.15 7.96
N LYS A 203 14.26 -9.72 8.63
CA LYS A 203 14.33 -8.42 9.33
C LYS A 203 14.31 -7.24 8.36
N HIS A 204 14.73 -7.47 7.11
CA HIS A 204 14.68 -6.48 6.04
C HIS A 204 13.29 -6.39 5.40
N TYR A 205 12.45 -7.41 5.59
CA TYR A 205 11.08 -7.45 5.12
C TYR A 205 10.13 -6.71 6.09
N ASP A 206 10.43 -5.44 6.37
CA ASP A 206 9.55 -4.57 7.15
C ASP A 206 8.52 -3.89 6.23
N THR A 207 7.33 -4.48 6.16
CA THR A 207 6.22 -3.99 5.34
C THR A 207 5.68 -2.62 5.79
N ARG A 208 6.10 -2.12 6.96
CA ARG A 208 5.65 -0.82 7.47
C ARG A 208 5.93 0.33 6.52
N GLY A 209 6.97 0.27 5.68
CA GLY A 209 7.28 1.38 4.77
C GLY A 209 6.49 1.38 3.45
N VAL A 210 5.82 0.28 3.11
CA VAL A 210 5.04 0.13 1.86
C VAL A 210 3.80 1.04 1.84
N VAL A 211 3.22 1.33 3.01
CA VAL A 211 2.06 2.22 3.18
C VAL A 211 2.47 3.43 4.03
N THR A 212 3.48 4.17 3.58
CA THR A 212 3.93 5.40 4.26
C THR A 212 3.85 6.61 3.37
N PHE A 213 3.84 7.79 4.01
CA PHE A 213 3.85 9.05 3.30
C PHE A 213 5.13 9.12 2.42
N PRO A 214 5.01 9.41 1.12
CA PRO A 214 6.08 9.17 0.15
C PRO A 214 7.13 10.28 0.14
N LEU A 215 7.90 10.39 1.23
CA LEU A 215 9.00 11.33 1.36
C LEU A 215 10.33 10.60 1.28
N ALA A 216 11.08 10.79 0.18
CA ALA A 216 12.40 10.20 -0.02
C ALA A 216 13.50 11.03 0.69
N ILE A 217 13.41 11.16 2.00
CA ILE A 217 14.37 11.90 2.84
C ILE A 217 15.02 10.92 3.81
N PRO A 218 16.36 10.98 4.00
CA PRO A 218 17.04 10.16 5.00
C PRO A 218 16.34 10.17 6.36
N GLY A 219 16.04 8.98 6.89
CA GLY A 219 15.33 8.79 8.16
C GLY A 219 13.83 8.52 8.04
N THR A 220 13.20 8.76 6.89
CA THR A 220 11.80 8.35 6.68
C THR A 220 11.69 6.85 6.41
N ALA A 221 10.52 6.28 6.69
CA ALA A 221 10.24 4.89 6.38
C ALA A 221 10.29 4.61 4.86
N PHE A 222 9.78 5.53 4.04
CA PHE A 222 9.83 5.44 2.59
C PHE A 222 11.27 5.38 2.06
N TYR A 223 12.16 6.22 2.57
CA TYR A 223 13.57 6.22 2.18
C TYR A 223 14.27 4.90 2.54
N ARG A 224 13.98 4.33 3.72
CA ARG A 224 14.51 3.01 4.10
C ARG A 224 14.05 1.89 3.16
N CYS A 225 12.80 1.92 2.71
CA CYS A 225 12.32 0.94 1.73
C CYS A 225 13.05 1.03 0.39
N LEU A 226 13.31 2.25 -0.09
CA LEU A 226 14.08 2.44 -1.33
C LEU A 226 15.51 1.89 -1.22
N GLN A 227 16.15 2.00 -0.04
CA GLN A 227 17.48 1.42 0.18
C GLN A 227 17.46 -0.10 0.17
N VAL A 228 16.44 -0.73 0.78
CA VAL A 228 16.31 -2.19 0.76
C VAL A 228 16.08 -2.68 -0.66
N GLN A 229 15.23 -1.99 -1.44
CA GLN A 229 14.97 -2.34 -2.83
C GLN A 229 16.24 -2.28 -3.68
N SER A 230 17.03 -1.22 -3.60
CA SER A 230 18.29 -1.13 -4.36
C SER A 230 19.25 -2.27 -4.01
N CYS A 231 19.33 -2.65 -2.73
CA CYS A 231 20.17 -3.79 -2.33
C CYS A 231 19.66 -5.14 -2.88
N VAL A 232 18.37 -5.28 -3.19
CA VAL A 232 17.80 -6.51 -3.75
C VAL A 232 17.93 -6.55 -5.27
N GLU A 233 17.86 -5.40 -5.94
CA GLU A 233 18.09 -5.30 -7.40
C GLU A 233 19.55 -5.57 -7.80
N ASP A 234 20.51 -5.33 -6.89
CA ASP A 234 21.94 -5.57 -7.11
C ASP A 234 22.38 -7.06 -6.92
N VAL A 235 21.46 -7.97 -6.56
CA VAL A 235 21.72 -9.41 -6.32
C VAL A 235 21.32 -10.26 -7.52
#